data_AF-A0A968PLZ5-F1
#
_entry.id   AF-A0A968PLZ5-F1
#
_cell.length_a   1.000
_cell.length_b   1.000
_cell.length_c   1.000
_cell.angle_alpha   90.00
_cell.angle_beta   90.00
_cell.angle_gamma   90.00
#
_symmetry.space_group_name_H-M   'P 1'
#
loop_
_entity.id
_entity.type
_entity.pdbx_description
1 polymer ?
#
loop_
_entity_poly.entity_id
_entity_poly.type
_entity_poly.pdbx_seq_one_letter_code
_entity_poly.pdbx_strand_id
1 'polypeptide(L)'
;MQRVIPYQEKVRLMVIEVLREESGRELAASARFTGQEFDWEQHNAQFRKDYAETLLRDLLTYARKLYGLQNLDEVRDRRAAHKATRTGRLNALNGLSTTDDLDTDEEFEVDMEEDINLDD
;
A
#
# COMPACT_ATOMS: atom_id res chain seq x y z
N MET A 1 -23.47 -15.07 10.73
CA MET A 1 -23.12 -13.72 10.25
C MET A 1 -21.70 -13.77 9.70
N GLN A 2 -21.54 -13.68 8.39
CA GLN A 2 -20.23 -13.76 7.75
C GLN A 2 -19.48 -12.45 8.06
N ARG A 3 -18.46 -12.51 8.93
CA ARG A 3 -17.66 -11.36 9.39
C ARG A 3 -16.58 -11.01 8.37
N VAL A 4 -16.95 -10.82 7.10
CA VAL A 4 -15.98 -10.59 6.03
C VAL A 4 -16.17 -9.18 5.48
N ILE A 5 -15.07 -8.45 5.40
CA ILE A 5 -15.03 -7.12 4.79
C ILE A 5 -15.45 -7.23 3.31
N PRO A 6 -16.35 -6.37 2.80
CA PRO A 6 -16.77 -6.39 1.40
C PRO A 6 -15.59 -6.26 0.44
N TYR A 7 -15.69 -6.86 -0.75
CA TYR A 7 -14.61 -6.82 -1.74
C TYR A 7 -14.16 -5.39 -2.07
N GLN A 8 -15.11 -4.49 -2.31
CA GLN A 8 -14.82 -3.09 -2.61
C GLN A 8 -14.00 -2.42 -1.49
N GLU A 9 -14.26 -2.76 -0.23
CA GLU A 9 -13.50 -2.24 0.90
C GLU A 9 -12.10 -2.86 0.97
N LYS A 10 -11.92 -4.15 0.62
CA LYS A 10 -10.59 -4.74 0.44
C LYS A 10 -9.77 -4.01 -0.63
N VAL A 11 -10.39 -3.71 -1.78
CA VAL A 11 -9.75 -2.97 -2.86
C VAL A 11 -9.39 -1.54 -2.42
N ARG A 12 -10.30 -0.87 -1.71
CA ARG A 12 -10.04 0.45 -1.12
C ARG A 12 -8.85 0.43 -0.17
N LEU A 13 -8.79 -0.56 0.73
CA LEU A 13 -7.68 -0.76 1.67
C LEU A 13 -6.36 -1.12 0.96
N MET A 14 -6.42 -1.78 -0.19
CA MET A 14 -5.25 -2.03 -1.01
C MET A 14 -4.69 -0.75 -1.64
N VAL A 15 -5.56 0.07 -2.25
CA VAL A 15 -5.14 1.32 -2.90
C VAL A 15 -4.59 2.32 -1.86
N ILE A 16 -5.25 2.45 -0.70
CA ILE A 16 -4.78 3.35 0.37
C ILE A 16 -3.42 2.91 0.92
N GLU A 17 -3.14 1.60 1.01
CA GLU A 17 -1.83 1.07 1.43
C GLU A 17 -0.72 1.52 0.48
N VAL A 18 -0.96 1.39 -0.84
CA VAL A 18 0.01 1.80 -1.88
C VAL A 18 0.26 3.30 -1.82
N LEU A 19 -0.78 4.13 -1.76
CA LEU A 19 -0.64 5.59 -1.70
C LEU A 19 0.14 6.04 -0.45
N ARG A 20 -0.10 5.40 0.69
CA ARG A 20 0.62 5.69 1.93
C ARG A 20 2.12 5.40 1.80
N GLU A 21 2.44 4.25 1.23
CA GLU A 21 3.82 3.80 1.05
C GLU A 21 4.57 4.66 0.02
N GLU A 22 3.94 4.98 -1.11
CA GLU A 22 4.54 5.86 -2.15
C GLU A 22 4.85 7.25 -1.58
N SER A 23 3.85 7.92 -1.00
CA SER A 23 4.03 9.25 -0.41
C SER A 23 5.10 9.25 0.70
N GLY A 24 5.09 8.23 1.56
CA GLY A 24 6.10 8.10 2.61
C GLY A 24 7.51 7.91 2.05
N ARG A 25 7.68 7.13 0.96
CA ARG A 25 8.97 6.93 0.32
C ARG A 25 9.51 8.19 -0.32
N GLU A 26 8.67 8.96 -0.99
CA GLU A 26 9.06 10.24 -1.61
C GLU A 26 9.46 11.27 -0.54
N LEU A 27 8.68 11.38 0.53
CA LEU A 27 8.99 12.28 1.64
C LEU A 27 10.26 11.84 2.38
N ALA A 28 10.44 10.54 2.62
CA ALA A 28 11.66 10.00 3.20
C ALA A 28 12.90 10.25 2.33
N ALA A 29 12.78 10.10 1.01
CA ALA A 29 13.86 10.40 0.07
C ALA A 29 14.20 11.90 0.08
N SER A 30 13.18 12.76 0.11
CA SER A 30 13.35 14.21 0.20
C SER A 30 14.02 14.63 1.50
N ALA A 31 13.58 14.10 2.64
CA ALA A 31 14.17 14.35 3.94
C ALA A 31 15.66 14.00 3.96
N ARG A 32 16.02 12.80 3.47
CA ARG A 32 17.42 12.37 3.32
C ARG A 32 18.26 13.33 2.50
N PHE A 33 17.74 13.84 1.39
CA PHE A 33 18.44 14.80 0.54
C PHE A 33 18.69 16.13 1.26
N THR A 34 17.77 16.54 2.13
CA THR A 34 17.88 17.77 2.94
C THR A 34 18.60 17.58 4.28
N GLY A 35 19.07 16.37 4.59
CA GLY A 35 19.69 16.04 5.89
C GLY A 35 18.70 16.01 7.06
N GLN A 36 17.39 15.94 6.78
CA GLN A 36 16.33 15.80 7.77
C GLN A 36 15.99 14.33 8.00
N GLU A 37 15.46 14.04 9.18
CA GLU A 37 14.89 12.74 9.49
C GLU A 37 13.40 12.70 9.09
N PHE A 38 12.95 11.56 8.57
CA PHE A 38 11.56 11.34 8.22
C PHE A 38 10.88 10.43 9.24
N ASP A 39 9.83 10.96 9.88
CA ASP A 39 9.03 10.24 10.85
C ASP A 39 7.89 9.47 10.17
N TRP A 40 8.07 8.15 10.07
CA TRP A 40 7.06 7.25 9.53
C TRP A 40 5.81 7.15 10.39
N GLU A 41 5.94 7.27 11.71
CA GLU A 41 4.81 7.16 12.63
C GLU A 41 3.90 8.37 12.48
N GLN A 42 4.48 9.57 12.49
CA GLN A 42 3.76 10.82 12.27
C GLN A 42 3.10 10.84 10.88
N HIS A 43 3.83 10.46 9.82
CA HIS A 43 3.26 10.36 8.47
C HIS A 43 2.07 9.40 8.43
N ASN A 44 2.21 8.21 9.00
CA ASN A 44 1.15 7.20 9.00
C ASN A 44 -0.08 7.66 9.80
N ALA A 45 0.10 8.36 10.92
CA ALA A 45 -1.01 8.90 11.70
C ALA A 45 -1.77 9.98 10.90
N GLN A 46 -1.03 10.93 10.30
CA GLN A 46 -1.61 12.00 9.50
C GLN A 46 -2.30 11.45 8.24
N PHE A 47 -1.63 10.55 7.51
CA PHE A 47 -2.18 9.92 6.31
C PHE A 47 -3.47 9.16 6.61
N ARG A 48 -3.53 8.38 7.71
CA ARG A 48 -4.77 7.69 8.10
C ARG A 48 -5.90 8.67 8.36
N LYS A 49 -5.61 9.80 9.01
CA LYS A 49 -6.62 10.83 9.29
C LYS A 49 -7.14 11.48 8.01
N ASP A 50 -6.24 11.81 7.08
CA ASP A 50 -6.60 12.54 5.86
C ASP A 50 -7.37 11.68 4.86
N TYR A 51 -7.10 10.37 4.84
CA TYR A 51 -7.70 9.43 3.88
C TYR A 51 -8.71 8.46 4.50
N ALA A 52 -9.05 8.60 5.79
CA ALA A 52 -9.92 7.69 6.54
C ALA A 52 -11.27 7.44 5.86
N GLU A 53 -11.85 8.46 5.25
CA GLU A 53 -13.20 8.44 4.65
C GLU A 53 -13.16 8.56 3.12
N THR A 54 -11.98 8.59 2.51
CA THR A 54 -11.83 8.78 1.07
C THR A 54 -12.35 7.56 0.31
N LEU A 55 -13.18 7.82 -0.70
CA LEU A 55 -13.80 6.78 -1.53
C LEU A 55 -12.79 6.15 -2.50
N LEU A 56 -13.01 4.88 -2.85
CA LEU A 56 -12.15 4.12 -3.77
C LEU A 56 -11.91 4.87 -5.10
N ARG A 57 -12.95 5.48 -5.68
CA ARG A 57 -12.85 6.25 -6.93
C ARG A 57 -11.83 7.39 -6.83
N ASP A 58 -11.84 8.12 -5.72
CA ASP A 58 -10.97 9.26 -5.52
C ASP A 58 -9.54 8.80 -5.22
N LEU A 59 -9.37 7.70 -4.46
CA LEU A 59 -8.08 7.04 -4.27
C LEU A 59 -7.44 6.60 -5.59
N LEU A 60 -8.21 5.97 -6.48
CA LEU A 60 -7.73 5.59 -7.82
C LEU A 60 -7.36 6.81 -8.67
N THR A 61 -8.10 7.91 -8.52
CA THR A 61 -7.77 9.18 -9.18
C THR A 61 -6.44 9.72 -8.67
N TYR A 62 -6.17 9.65 -7.37
CA TYR A 62 -4.88 10.06 -6.80
C TYR A 62 -3.74 9.14 -7.24
N ALA A 63 -3.96 7.83 -7.25
CA ALA A 63 -2.98 6.86 -7.73
C ALA A 63 -2.54 7.14 -9.17
N ARG A 64 -3.50 7.47 -10.04
CA ARG A 64 -3.23 7.87 -11.42
C ARG A 64 -2.47 9.20 -11.51
N LYS A 65 -2.96 10.23 -10.82
CA LYS A 65 -2.41 11.59 -10.94
C LYS A 65 -1.03 11.76 -10.32
N LEU A 66 -0.78 11.10 -9.19
CA LEU A 66 0.45 11.26 -8.42
C LEU A 66 1.51 10.24 -8.83
N TYR A 67 1.11 9.00 -9.11
CA TYR A 67 2.03 7.87 -9.28
C TYR A 67 1.93 7.16 -10.64
N GLY A 68 1.06 7.66 -11.53
CA GLY A 68 0.89 7.12 -12.88
C GLY A 68 0.17 5.78 -12.95
N LEU A 69 -0.42 5.29 -11.85
CA LEU A 69 -1.09 3.99 -11.79
C LEU A 69 -2.48 4.08 -12.44
N GLN A 70 -2.63 3.54 -13.65
CA GLN A 70 -3.80 3.76 -14.50
C GLN A 70 -5.01 2.91 -14.11
N ASN A 71 -4.76 1.70 -13.61
CA ASN A 71 -5.74 0.65 -13.34
C ASN A 71 -5.39 -0.12 -12.06
N LEU A 72 -6.28 -1.04 -11.65
CA LEU A 72 -6.11 -1.81 -10.41
C LEU A 72 -4.96 -2.80 -10.48
N ASP A 73 -4.63 -3.34 -11.65
CA ASP A 73 -3.54 -4.30 -11.80
C ASP A 73 -2.19 -3.63 -11.56
N GLU A 74 -1.99 -2.42 -12.09
CA GLU A 74 -0.79 -1.62 -11.78
C GLU A 74 -0.67 -1.29 -10.28
N VAL A 75 -1.80 -1.09 -9.57
CA VAL A 75 -1.80 -0.91 -8.11
C VAL A 75 -1.40 -2.21 -7.41
N ARG A 76 -1.91 -3.37 -7.86
CA ARG A 76 -1.55 -4.68 -7.32
C ARG A 76 -0.07 -4.98 -7.50
N ASP A 77 0.45 -4.76 -8.70
CA ASP A 77 1.87 -4.93 -9.03
C ASP A 77 2.73 -4.02 -8.15
N ARG A 78 2.31 -2.77 -7.97
CA ARG A 78 3.03 -1.83 -7.10
C ARG A 78 3.05 -2.30 -5.65
N ARG A 79 1.92 -2.77 -5.14
CA ARG A 79 1.84 -3.35 -3.78
C ARG A 79 2.75 -4.57 -3.63
N ALA A 80 2.79 -5.45 -4.63
CA ALA A 80 3.69 -6.61 -4.63
C ALA A 80 5.15 -6.16 -4.59
N ALA A 81 5.53 -5.15 -5.37
CA ALA A 81 6.88 -4.58 -5.35
C ALA A 81 7.25 -3.96 -3.99
N HIS A 82 6.31 -3.28 -3.32
CA HIS A 82 6.50 -2.76 -1.96
C HIS A 82 6.76 -3.88 -0.96
N LYS A 83 5.96 -4.95 -1.01
CA LYS A 83 6.13 -6.14 -0.17
C LYS A 83 7.48 -6.80 -0.42
N ALA A 84 7.84 -7.04 -1.67
CA ALA A 84 9.12 -7.63 -2.05
C ALA A 84 10.30 -6.80 -1.52
N THR A 85 10.22 -5.47 -1.58
CA THR A 85 11.25 -4.60 -1.01
C THR A 85 11.34 -4.73 0.51
N ARG A 86 10.21 -4.83 1.21
CA ARG A 86 10.17 -5.01 2.67
C ARG A 86 10.77 -6.36 3.08
N THR A 87 10.34 -7.44 2.43
CA THR A 87 10.87 -8.79 2.64
C THR A 87 12.36 -8.88 2.31
N GLY A 88 12.80 -8.26 1.21
CA GLY A 88 14.22 -8.21 0.84
C GLY A 88 15.09 -7.51 1.90
N ARG A 89 14.59 -6.41 2.50
CA ARG A 89 15.29 -5.73 3.60
C ARG A 89 15.34 -6.59 4.86
N LEU A 90 14.24 -7.26 5.21
CA LEU A 90 14.19 -8.18 6.35
C LEU A 90 15.13 -9.37 6.15
N ASN A 91 15.19 -9.95 4.95
CA ASN A 91 16.13 -11.04 4.63
C ASN A 91 17.58 -10.58 4.69
N ALA A 92 17.89 -9.37 4.22
CA ALA A 92 19.22 -8.77 4.34
C ALA A 92 19.63 -8.50 5.81
N LEU A 93 18.65 -8.20 6.68
CA LEU A 93 18.84 -8.04 8.12
C LEU A 93 18.93 -9.39 8.85
N ASN A 94 18.19 -10.42 8.39
CA ASN A 94 18.20 -11.78 8.96
C ASN A 94 19.52 -12.53 8.73
N GLY A 95 20.38 -12.07 7.82
CA GLY A 95 21.80 -12.47 7.78
C GLY A 95 22.61 -12.04 9.01
N LEU A 96 22.01 -11.23 9.89
CA LEU A 96 22.57 -10.67 11.12
C LEU A 96 21.69 -10.98 12.35
N SER A 97 21.21 -12.22 12.47
CA SER A 97 20.68 -12.86 13.70
C SER A 97 19.45 -12.26 14.43
N THR A 98 18.36 -13.03 14.34
CA THR A 98 17.37 -13.47 15.36
C THR A 98 16.13 -12.64 15.75
N THR A 99 15.01 -13.40 15.73
CA THR A 99 13.66 -13.25 16.33
C THR A 99 12.79 -12.07 15.88
N ASP A 100 11.67 -12.32 15.19
CA ASP A 100 10.38 -12.84 15.68
C ASP A 100 9.41 -11.65 15.79
N ASP A 101 8.67 -11.39 14.71
CA ASP A 101 7.38 -10.68 14.75
C ASP A 101 6.72 -10.71 13.35
N LEU A 102 5.79 -11.67 13.22
CA LEU A 102 4.44 -11.52 12.66
C LEU A 102 4.25 -10.59 11.43
N ASP A 103 4.07 -11.20 10.26
CA ASP A 103 2.97 -10.91 9.30
C ASP A 103 3.14 -11.81 8.07
N THR A 104 3.09 -13.13 8.27
CA THR A 104 2.69 -14.04 7.18
C THR A 104 1.18 -13.95 7.02
N ASP A 105 0.73 -12.87 6.37
CA ASP A 105 -0.59 -12.84 5.75
C ASP A 105 -0.64 -13.98 4.75
N GLU A 106 -1.39 -15.04 5.07
CA GLU A 106 -1.65 -16.17 4.18
C GLU A 106 -2.02 -15.67 2.79
N GLU A 107 -1.34 -16.21 1.79
CA GLU A 107 -1.52 -15.97 0.35
C GLU A 107 -3.01 -16.11 -0.03
N PHE A 108 -3.74 -14.99 -0.06
CA PHE A 108 -5.07 -14.95 -0.66
C PHE A 108 -4.88 -14.72 -2.16
N GLU A 109 -4.44 -15.76 -2.87
CA GLU A 109 -4.52 -15.83 -4.34
C GLU A 109 -6.01 -15.84 -4.71
N VAL A 110 -6.57 -14.68 -5.04
CA VAL A 110 -7.92 -14.59 -5.60
C VAL A 110 -7.77 -14.58 -7.10
N ASP A 111 -7.91 -15.76 -7.69
CA ASP A 111 -8.08 -15.95 -9.12
C ASP A 111 -9.42 -15.31 -9.50
N MET A 112 -9.41 -14.18 -10.22
CA MET A 112 -10.63 -13.49 -10.67
C MET A 112 -10.45 -12.86 -12.04
N GLU A 113 -10.64 -13.68 -13.08
CA GLU A 113 -11.25 -13.26 -14.34
C GLU A 113 -12.73 -12.92 -14.08
N GLU A 114 -13.05 -11.70 -13.61
CA GLU A 114 -14.41 -11.17 -13.79
C GLU A 114 -14.31 -9.70 -14.20
N ASP A 115 -14.71 -9.48 -15.46
CA ASP A 115 -14.83 -8.18 -16.12
C ASP A 115 -15.55 -7.18 -15.23
N ILE A 116 -14.79 -6.16 -14.80
CA ILE A 116 -15.34 -5.00 -14.12
C ILE A 116 -16.08 -4.19 -15.19
N ASN A 117 -17.38 -4.43 -15.35
CA ASN A 117 -18.24 -3.53 -16.11
C ASN A 117 -18.35 -2.19 -15.36
N LEU A 118 -17.55 -1.24 -15.83
CA LEU A 118 -17.66 0.17 -15.50
C LEU A 118 -18.61 0.83 -16.50
N ASP A 119 -19.92 0.71 -16.30
CA ASP A 119 -20.89 1.54 -17.01
C ASP A 119 -21.82 2.27 -16.01
N ASP A 120 -21.72 3.60 -16.08
CA ASP A 120 -22.50 4.74 -15.54
C ASP A 120 -23.17 4.67 -14.15
#